data_AF-A0A3P1WVI4-F1
#
_entry.id   AF-A0A3P1WVI4-F1
#
_cell.length_a   1.000
_cell.length_b   1.000
_cell.length_c   1.000
_cell.angle_alpha   90.00
_cell.angle_beta   90.00
_cell.angle_gamma   90.00
#
_symmetry.space_group_name_H-M   'P 1'
#
loop_
_entity.id
_entity.type
_entity.pdbx_description
1 polymer ?
#
loop_
_entity_poly.entity_id
_entity_poly.type
_entity_poly.pdbx_seq_one_letter_code
_entity_poly.pdbx_strand_id
1 'polypeptide(L)'
;MFRKADQGKEDATRSHSSVSEEIDALGSACTGKSATLASSLNAVYNRVLTAAMTGAEQQVTNAIEGGRTAVAAIQRADADMAATTESAEREANSVDEVRITDGKRV
;
A
#
# COMPACT_ATOMS: atom_id res chain seq x y z
N MET A 1 3.64 8.77 2.83
CA MET A 1 3.94 8.30 1.45
C MET A 1 2.73 7.63 0.81
N PHE A 2 2.17 6.57 1.40
CA PHE A 2 1.04 5.82 0.80
C PHE A 2 -0.27 6.60 0.61
N ARG A 3 -0.54 7.61 1.44
CA ARG A 3 -1.75 8.44 1.36
C ARG A 3 -1.94 9.13 0.01
N LYS A 4 -0.85 9.59 -0.63
CA LYS A 4 -0.91 10.22 -1.95
C LYS A 4 -1.23 9.21 -3.05
N ALA A 5 -0.73 7.98 -2.92
CA ALA A 5 -1.03 6.90 -3.85
C ALA A 5 -2.48 6.43 -3.71
N ASP A 6 -3.00 6.33 -2.47
CA ASP A 6 -4.43 6.06 -2.22
C ASP A 6 -5.32 7.13 -2.86
N GLN A 7 -5.01 8.41 -2.63
CA GLN A 7 -5.75 9.52 -3.21
C GLN A 7 -5.74 9.48 -4.74
N GLY A 8 -4.57 9.26 -5.35
CA GLY A 8 -4.44 9.15 -6.80
C GLY A 8 -5.24 7.98 -7.38
N LYS A 9 -5.30 6.85 -6.66
CA LYS A 9 -6.16 5.70 -7.03
C LYS A 9 -7.63 6.11 -7.03
N GLU A 10 -8.10 6.74 -5.95
CA GLU A 10 -9.49 7.18 -5.82
C GLU A 10 -9.88 8.21 -6.89
N ASP A 11 -8.99 9.15 -7.22
CA ASP A 11 -9.20 10.13 -8.29
C ASP A 11 -9.30 9.44 -9.67
N ALA A 12 -8.46 8.44 -9.92
CA ALA A 12 -8.49 7.66 -11.16
C ALA A 12 -9.78 6.82 -11.27
N THR A 13 -10.18 6.12 -10.21
CA THR A 13 -11.44 5.35 -10.16
C THR A 13 -12.65 6.24 -10.43
N ARG A 14 -12.69 7.45 -9.84
CA ARG A 14 -13.75 8.43 -10.10
C ARG A 14 -13.77 8.88 -11.55
N SER A 15 -12.60 9.22 -12.11
CA SER A 15 -12.48 9.62 -13.52
C SER A 15 -12.93 8.50 -14.47
N HIS A 16 -12.55 7.25 -14.19
CA HIS A 16 -12.97 6.09 -14.99
C HIS A 16 -14.47 5.85 -14.96
N SER A 17 -15.09 6.01 -13.79
CA SER A 17 -16.55 5.88 -13.63
C SER A 17 -17.27 6.98 -14.42
N SER A 18 -16.79 8.23 -14.33
CA SER A 18 -17.32 9.35 -15.11
C SER A 18 -17.25 9.10 -16.63
N VAL A 19 -16.12 8.58 -17.12
CA VAL A 19 -15.98 8.24 -18.55
C VAL A 19 -16.93 7.11 -18.96
N SER A 20 -17.16 6.11 -18.09
CA SER A 20 -18.15 5.06 -18.33
C SER A 20 -19.55 5.67 -18.55
N GLU A 21 -19.96 6.55 -17.64
CA GLU A 21 -21.28 7.19 -17.67
C GLU A 21 -21.46 8.05 -18.91
N GLU A 22 -20.43 8.80 -19.32
CA GLU A 22 -20.45 9.59 -20.56
C GLU A 22 -20.59 8.72 -21.81
N ILE A 23 -19.94 7.54 -21.82
CA ILE A 23 -20.05 6.58 -22.93
C ILE A 23 -21.43 5.95 -22.98
N ASP A 24 -22.03 5.62 -21.82
CA ASP A 24 -23.39 5.10 -21.75
C ASP A 24 -24.42 6.16 -22.20
N ALA A 25 -24.23 7.42 -21.81
CA ALA A 25 -25.06 8.54 -22.24
C ALA A 25 -24.95 8.77 -23.76
N LEU A 26 -23.73 8.77 -24.30
CA LEU A 26 -23.50 8.85 -25.75
C LEU A 26 -24.12 7.65 -26.48
N GLY A 27 -23.96 6.45 -25.92
CA GLY A 27 -24.56 5.24 -26.46
C GLY A 27 -26.07 5.30 -26.56
N SER A 28 -26.71 5.87 -25.54
CA SER A 28 -28.16 6.10 -25.51
C SER A 28 -28.62 7.13 -26.56
N ALA A 29 -27.78 8.12 -26.88
CA ALA A 29 -28.07 9.11 -27.92
C ALA A 29 -27.83 8.57 -29.35
N CYS A 30 -26.95 7.58 -29.51
CA CYS A 30 -26.65 6.94 -30.79
C CYS A 30 -27.74 5.96 -31.22
N THR A 31 -28.70 6.44 -32.02
CA THR A 31 -29.81 5.64 -32.55
C THR A 31 -29.74 5.42 -34.06
N GLY A 32 -30.40 4.38 -34.56
CA GLY A 32 -30.45 4.08 -35.99
C GLY A 32 -29.05 3.82 -36.58
N LYS A 33 -28.66 4.59 -37.60
CA LYS A 33 -27.37 4.39 -38.31
C LYS A 33 -26.14 4.68 -37.44
N SER A 34 -26.27 5.46 -36.36
CA SER A 34 -25.15 5.77 -35.47
C SER A 34 -24.96 4.75 -34.34
N ALA A 35 -25.87 3.77 -34.18
CA ALA A 35 -25.76 2.75 -33.13
C ALA A 35 -24.45 1.93 -33.22
N THR A 36 -23.93 1.73 -34.44
CA THR A 36 -22.63 1.07 -34.66
C THR A 36 -21.47 1.85 -34.06
N LEU A 37 -21.58 3.18 -33.98
CA LEU A 37 -20.59 4.05 -33.37
C LEU A 37 -20.52 3.81 -31.86
N ALA A 38 -21.67 3.75 -31.19
CA ALA A 38 -21.78 3.44 -29.78
C ALA A 38 -21.22 2.04 -29.45
N SER A 39 -21.59 1.04 -30.25
CA SER A 39 -21.05 -0.32 -30.06
C SER A 39 -19.53 -0.36 -30.21
N SER A 40 -18.98 0.37 -31.19
CA SER A 40 -17.53 0.42 -31.43
C SER A 40 -16.79 1.15 -30.31
N LEU A 41 -17.36 2.26 -29.82
CA LEU A 41 -16.80 3.02 -28.71
C LEU A 41 -16.80 2.19 -27.42
N ASN A 42 -17.91 1.53 -27.10
CA ASN A 42 -18.01 0.69 -25.91
C ASN A 42 -17.01 -0.49 -25.98
N ALA A 43 -16.81 -1.07 -27.17
CA ALA A 43 -15.79 -2.11 -27.36
C ALA A 43 -14.36 -1.59 -27.08
N VAL A 44 -14.02 -0.38 -27.55
CA VAL A 44 -12.71 0.23 -27.29
C VAL A 44 -12.54 0.59 -25.82
N TYR A 45 -13.57 1.17 -25.19
CA TYR A 45 -13.57 1.51 -23.77
C TYR A 45 -13.31 0.29 -22.89
N ASN A 46 -14.09 -0.78 -23.08
CA ASN A 46 -13.92 -2.02 -22.32
C ASN A 46 -12.56 -2.67 -22.56
N ARG A 47 -12.09 -2.70 -23.81
CA ARG A 47 -10.83 -3.35 -24.18
C ARG A 47 -9.61 -2.61 -23.65
N VAL A 48 -9.60 -1.28 -23.78
CA VAL A 48 -8.41 -0.48 -23.52
C VAL A 48 -8.49 0.11 -22.12
N LEU A 49 -9.53 0.89 -21.85
CA LEU A 49 -9.57 1.72 -20.67
C LEU A 49 -9.90 0.90 -19.43
N THR A 50 -10.94 0.07 -19.46
CA THR A 50 -11.34 -0.75 -18.30
C THR A 50 -10.24 -1.74 -17.90
N ALA A 51 -9.71 -2.50 -18.86
CA ALA A 51 -8.65 -3.48 -18.56
C ALA A 51 -7.38 -2.82 -18.00
N ALA A 52 -6.93 -1.70 -18.58
CA ALA A 52 -5.74 -0.99 -18.10
C ALA A 52 -5.97 -0.35 -16.73
N MET A 53 -7.13 0.26 -16.52
CA MET A 53 -7.55 0.86 -15.25
C MET A 53 -7.55 -0.17 -14.12
N THR A 54 -8.24 -1.30 -14.30
CA THR A 54 -8.29 -2.37 -13.30
C THR A 54 -6.88 -2.90 -12.98
N GLY A 55 -6.04 -3.09 -14.00
CA GLY A 55 -4.66 -3.50 -13.79
C GLY A 55 -3.83 -2.49 -12.99
N ALA A 56 -3.99 -1.20 -13.27
CA ALA A 56 -3.31 -0.12 -12.57
C ALA A 56 -3.77 0.01 -11.11
N GLU A 57 -5.09 -0.03 -10.86
CA GLU A 57 -5.66 0.02 -9.51
C GLU A 57 -5.17 -1.13 -8.63
N GLN A 58 -5.09 -2.34 -9.19
CA GLN A 58 -4.56 -3.50 -8.48
C GLN A 58 -3.07 -3.34 -8.18
N GLN A 59 -2.27 -2.87 -9.14
CA GLN A 59 -0.84 -2.64 -8.93
C GLN A 59 -0.59 -1.60 -7.84
N VAL A 60 -1.33 -0.49 -7.84
CA VAL A 60 -1.23 0.55 -6.81
C VAL A 60 -1.63 -0.01 -5.45
N THR A 61 -2.73 -0.76 -5.37
CA THR A 61 -3.19 -1.40 -4.12
C THR A 61 -2.12 -2.34 -3.57
N ASN A 62 -1.59 -3.24 -4.40
CA ASN A 62 -0.54 -4.18 -4.01
C ASN A 62 0.74 -3.45 -3.54
N ALA A 63 1.13 -2.38 -4.23
CA ALA A 63 2.31 -1.59 -3.86
C ALA A 63 2.11 -0.88 -2.51
N ILE A 64 0.91 -0.36 -2.24
CA ILE A 64 0.56 0.27 -0.96
C ILE A 64 0.59 -0.75 0.18
N GLU A 65 -0.05 -1.91 0.00
CA GLU A 65 -0.09 -2.98 1.00
C GLU A 65 1.30 -3.55 1.28
N GLY A 66 2.06 -3.87 0.22
CA GLY A 66 3.43 -4.37 0.34
C GLY A 66 4.34 -3.36 1.04
N GLY A 67 4.24 -2.08 0.66
CA GLY A 67 5.00 -1.01 1.29
C GLY A 67 4.64 -0.80 2.77
N ARG A 68 3.34 -0.83 3.13
CA ARG A 68 2.91 -0.77 4.54
C ARG A 68 3.45 -1.95 5.35
N THR A 69 3.41 -3.15 4.77
CA THR A 69 3.93 -4.37 5.40
C THR A 69 5.43 -4.27 5.63
N ALA A 70 6.19 -3.80 4.64
CA ALA A 70 7.63 -3.61 4.76
C ALA A 70 7.99 -2.59 5.86
N VAL A 71 7.29 -1.44 5.91
CA VAL A 71 7.49 -0.43 6.96
C VAL A 71 7.20 -1.03 8.34
N ALA A 72 6.09 -1.76 8.48
CA ALA A 72 5.72 -2.39 9.74
C ALA A 72 6.72 -3.50 10.18
N ALA A 73 7.35 -4.17 9.23
CA ALA A 73 8.40 -5.16 9.52
C ALA A 73 9.68 -4.48 10.02
N ILE A 74 10.09 -3.38 9.38
CA ILE A 74 11.26 -2.59 9.81
C ILE A 74 11.04 -2.03 11.20
N GLN A 75 9.87 -1.43 11.47
CA GLN A 75 9.55 -0.88 12.79
C GLN A 75 9.57 -1.93 13.90
N ARG A 76 9.14 -3.17 13.59
CA ARG A 76 9.24 -4.29 14.53
C ARG A 76 10.68 -4.72 14.76
N ALA A 77 11.46 -4.86 13.70
CA ALA A 77 12.88 -5.20 13.81
C ALA A 77 13.65 -4.15 14.63
N ASP A 78 13.40 -2.86 14.40
CA ASP A 78 13.99 -1.76 15.18
C ASP A 78 13.61 -1.87 16.67
N ALA A 79 12.35 -2.16 16.98
CA ALA A 79 11.89 -2.34 18.36
C ALA A 79 12.52 -3.56 19.04
N ASP A 80 12.63 -4.68 18.32
CA ASP A 80 13.26 -5.91 18.82
C ASP A 80 14.75 -5.70 19.07
N MET A 81 15.44 -4.97 18.19
CA MET A 81 16.84 -4.60 18.36
C MET A 81 17.04 -3.69 19.57
N ALA A 82 16.17 -2.70 19.76
CA ALA A 82 16.21 -1.82 20.92
C ALA A 82 16.01 -2.60 22.23
N ALA A 83 15.00 -3.49 22.28
CA ALA A 83 14.74 -4.32 23.44
C ALA A 83 15.90 -5.29 23.75
N THR A 84 16.50 -5.88 22.71
CA THR A 84 17.67 -6.76 22.86
C THR A 84 18.87 -6.00 23.41
N THR A 85 19.10 -4.79 22.91
CA THR A 85 20.21 -3.93 23.38
C THR A 85 20.01 -3.55 24.84
N GLU A 86 18.80 -3.14 25.23
CA GLU A 86 18.48 -2.81 26.62
C GLU A 86 18.65 -4.01 27.56
N SER A 87 18.25 -5.22 27.13
CA SER A 87 18.45 -6.44 27.91
C SER A 87 19.94 -6.75 28.10
N ALA A 88 20.74 -6.65 27.04
CA ALA A 88 22.17 -6.90 27.09
C ALA A 88 22.90 -5.89 28.00
N GLU A 89 22.51 -4.61 27.97
CA GLU A 89 23.06 -3.59 28.88
C GLU A 89 22.73 -3.87 30.34
N ARG A 90 21.49 -4.31 30.64
CA ARG A 90 21.10 -4.70 32.00
C ARG A 90 21.89 -5.92 32.49
N GLU A 91 22.04 -6.93 31.65
CA GLU A 91 22.86 -8.11 31.97
C GLU A 91 24.33 -7.74 32.19
N ALA A 92 24.90 -6.89 31.32
CA ALA A 92 26.28 -6.42 31.46
C ALA A 92 26.49 -5.63 32.76
N ASN A 93 25.57 -4.75 33.14
CA ASN A 93 25.63 -4.04 34.43
C ASN A 93 25.49 -4.99 35.63
N SER A 94 24.76 -6.11 35.49
CA SER A 94 24.59 -7.08 36.58
C SER A 94 25.85 -7.92 36.87
N VAL A 95 26.73 -8.11 35.88
CA VAL A 95 27.99 -8.85 36.05
C VAL A 95 29.15 -7.98 36.55
N ASP A 96 29.01 -6.66 36.56
CA ASP A 96 30.04 -5.73 37.06
C ASP A 96 30.01 -5.55 38.59
N GLU A 97 28.95 -5.99 39.27
CA GLU A 97 28.89 -6.03 40.74
C GLU A 97 29.68 -7.23 41.33
N VAL A 98 31.01 -7.18 41.25
CA VAL A 98 31.88 -8.12 41.99
C VAL A 98 32.11 -7.61 43.41
N ARG A 99 31.30 -8.09 44.36
CA ARG A 99 31.52 -7.80 45.80
C ARG A 99 32.61 -8.71 46.36
N ILE A 100 33.87 -8.28 46.26
CA ILE A 100 35.00 -8.97 46.92
C ILE A 100 34.85 -8.80 48.43
N THR A 101 34.54 -9.90 49.13
CA THR A 101 34.57 -9.91 50.60
C THR A 101 36.01 -10.18 51.02
N ASP A 102 36.69 -9.15 51.54
CA ASP A 102 38.08 -9.28 52.01
C ASP A 102 38.12 -10.28 53.17
N GLY A 103 38.72 -11.44 52.92
CA GLY A 103 38.67 -12.62 53.78
C GLY A 103 39.53 -12.52 55.04
N LYS A 104 39.50 -11.39 55.75
CA LYS A 104 40.13 -11.28 57.07
C LYS A 104 39.28 -12.00 58.12
N ARG A 105 39.70 -13.23 58.46
CA ARG A 105 39.41 -13.80 59.78
C ARG A 105 40.18 -13.01 60.83
N VAL A 106 39.47 -12.68 61.91
CA VAL A 106 39.92 -12.07 63.18
C VAL A 106 41.23 -12.65 63.69
#